data_AF-A0A2K2VWI9-F1
#
_entry.id   AF-A0A2K2VWI9-F1
#
_cell.length_a   1.000
_cell.length_b   1.000
_cell.length_c   1.000
_cell.angle_alpha   90.00
_cell.angle_beta   90.00
_cell.angle_gamma   90.00
#
_symmetry.space_group_name_H-M   'P 1'
#
loop_
_entity.id
_entity.type
_entity.pdbx_description
1 polymer ?
#
loop_
_entity_poly.entity_id
_entity_poly.type
_entity_poly.pdbx_seq_one_letter_code
_entity_poly.pdbx_strand_id
1 'polypeptide(L)'
;TFKVIIVLDATLVLSGAVLTSYVGVTGLVHRMALDQVLPQFFLKKSRRNTSHRIIITFFLLCSSILLVTKGSLLSLAGVYTISFLGVMTLFGFSNILLKTRRKELKRTYRAGWLTIIIAILATSVGMVGNVIIDHYNLLYFMQYFIPTVLLVVLMYLRIPIYRTILQVLNNLMGRFLVWRTIVIDRITSLTEQRVVLFVRGGDLRRLHTAFNYIVNNESSRSVVIFHLYPNPGQSDEEGIKHSLEALEEIFPMLRAKFVAREGKFGPEIVEAVSKEFGVPTNNIFIGAPEEKHAFSIQDLGGVRVIF
;
A
#
# COMPACT_ATOMS: atom_id res chain seq x y z
N THR A 1 -60.28 30.94 16.47
CA THR A 1 -59.29 31.33 17.50
C THR A 1 -58.78 30.14 18.29
N PHE A 2 -59.62 29.35 18.98
CA PHE A 2 -59.18 28.22 19.81
C PHE A 2 -58.40 27.12 19.07
N LYS A 3 -58.84 26.72 17.86
CA LYS A 3 -58.10 25.75 17.01
C LYS A 3 -56.68 26.21 16.68
N VAL A 4 -56.48 27.50 16.42
CA VAL A 4 -55.16 28.07 16.10
C VAL A 4 -54.24 28.02 17.33
N ILE A 5 -54.78 28.27 18.52
CA ILE A 5 -54.04 28.18 19.78
C ILE A 5 -53.58 26.74 20.02
N ILE A 6 -54.46 25.74 19.83
CA ILE A 6 -54.09 24.33 19.97
C ILE A 6 -53.00 23.93 18.97
N VAL A 7 -53.12 24.36 17.71
CA VAL A 7 -52.10 24.04 16.68
C VAL A 7 -50.75 24.69 17.02
N LEU A 8 -50.75 25.94 17.50
CA LEU A 8 -49.53 26.62 17.94
C LEU A 8 -48.89 25.91 19.14
N ASP A 9 -49.68 25.56 20.15
CA ASP A 9 -49.22 24.83 21.33
C ASP A 9 -48.63 23.46 20.95
N ALA A 10 -49.35 22.66 20.16
CA ALA A 10 -48.86 21.39 19.67
C ALA A 10 -47.56 21.54 18.86
N THR A 11 -47.47 22.57 17.99
CA THR A 11 -46.26 22.83 17.20
C THR A 11 -45.07 23.17 18.11
N LEU A 12 -45.28 24.00 19.13
CA LEU A 12 -44.25 24.34 20.11
C LEU A 12 -43.80 23.11 20.89
N VAL A 13 -44.72 22.28 21.38
CA VAL A 13 -44.42 21.05 22.11
C VAL A 13 -43.64 20.05 21.25
N LEU A 14 -44.07 19.80 20.01
CA LEU A 14 -43.34 18.91 19.08
C LEU A 14 -41.95 19.47 18.74
N SER A 15 -41.83 20.77 18.53
CA SER A 15 -40.52 21.41 18.28
C SER A 15 -39.57 21.25 19.48
N GLY A 16 -40.11 21.36 20.70
CA GLY A 16 -39.37 21.14 21.94
C GLY A 16 -38.85 19.71 22.05
N ALA A 17 -39.69 18.72 21.75
CA ALA A 17 -39.29 17.30 21.75
C ALA A 17 -38.15 17.02 20.76
N VAL A 18 -38.20 17.63 19.56
CA VAL A 18 -37.11 17.56 18.59
C VAL A 18 -35.83 18.17 19.15
N LEU A 19 -35.88 19.36 19.75
CA LEU A 19 -34.71 20.01 20.35
C LEU A 19 -34.08 19.15 21.46
N THR A 20 -34.90 18.56 22.33
CA THR A 20 -34.44 17.63 23.38
C THR A 20 -33.71 16.42 22.78
N SER A 21 -34.20 15.88 21.66
CA SER A 21 -33.54 14.76 20.99
C SER A 21 -32.13 15.13 20.47
N TYR A 22 -31.96 16.33 19.90
CA TYR A 22 -30.66 16.81 19.44
C TYR A 22 -29.66 16.96 20.59
N VAL A 23 -30.10 17.52 21.73
CA VAL A 23 -29.26 17.65 22.92
C VAL A 23 -28.89 16.27 23.47
N GLY A 24 -29.85 15.36 23.57
CA GLY A 24 -29.64 13.99 24.06
C GLY A 24 -28.67 13.18 23.20
N VAL A 25 -28.89 13.15 21.88
CA VAL A 25 -28.02 12.42 20.94
C VAL A 25 -26.62 13.01 20.92
N THR A 26 -26.49 14.33 20.99
CA THR A 26 -25.17 14.98 21.07
C THR A 26 -24.40 14.51 22.30
N GLY A 27 -25.03 14.45 23.47
CA GLY A 27 -24.40 13.94 24.69
C GLY A 27 -24.03 12.46 24.61
N LEU A 28 -24.94 11.63 24.10
CA LEU A 28 -24.75 10.19 23.99
C LEU A 28 -23.62 9.81 23.03
N VAL A 29 -23.67 10.32 21.79
CA VAL A 29 -22.65 10.03 20.77
C VAL A 29 -21.29 10.57 21.21
N HIS A 30 -21.25 11.74 21.86
CA HIS A 30 -20.01 12.29 22.39
C HIS A 30 -19.37 11.37 23.44
N ARG A 31 -20.15 10.87 24.41
CA ARG A 31 -19.63 9.93 25.43
C ARG A 31 -19.20 8.60 24.81
N MET A 32 -20.00 8.02 23.91
CA MET A 32 -19.63 6.76 23.26
C MET A 32 -18.37 6.88 22.39
N ALA A 33 -18.15 8.04 21.77
CA ALA A 33 -16.92 8.30 21.05
C ALA A 33 -15.73 8.45 22.02
N LEU A 34 -15.88 9.15 23.15
CA LEU A 34 -14.85 9.20 24.20
C LEU A 34 -14.46 7.79 24.68
N ASP A 35 -15.45 6.92 24.88
CA ASP A 35 -15.29 5.50 25.26
C ASP A 35 -14.76 4.62 24.12
N GLN A 36 -14.39 5.19 22.97
CA GLN A 36 -13.82 4.50 21.82
C GLN A 36 -14.76 3.50 21.13
N VAL A 37 -16.06 3.55 21.45
CA VAL A 37 -17.10 2.70 20.84
C VAL A 37 -17.52 3.23 19.47
N LEU A 38 -17.44 4.55 19.28
CA LEU A 38 -17.70 5.22 18.00
C LEU A 38 -16.43 5.90 17.45
N PRO A 39 -16.40 6.23 16.14
CA PRO A 39 -15.27 6.91 15.51
C PRO A 39 -14.96 8.28 16.13
N GLN A 40 -13.66 8.57 16.31
CA GLN A 40 -13.20 9.86 16.87
C GLN A 40 -13.38 11.06 15.99
N PHE A 41 -13.79 10.81 14.75
CA PHE A 41 -14.36 11.82 13.89
C PHE A 41 -15.47 12.63 14.57
N PHE A 42 -16.31 12.02 15.41
CA PHE A 42 -17.43 12.70 16.08
C PHE A 42 -17.01 13.64 17.21
N LEU A 43 -15.81 13.49 17.77
CA LEU A 43 -15.31 14.35 18.85
C LEU A 43 -14.80 15.71 18.36
N LYS A 44 -14.58 15.87 17.05
CA LYS A 44 -14.06 17.13 16.50
C LYS A 44 -15.10 18.25 16.62
N LYS A 45 -14.76 19.25 17.43
CA LYS A 45 -15.57 20.46 17.64
C LYS A 45 -15.24 21.55 16.62
N SER A 46 -16.20 22.43 16.36
CA SER A 46 -15.99 23.65 15.56
C SER A 46 -15.31 24.74 16.39
N ARG A 47 -14.93 25.87 15.77
CA ARG A 47 -14.39 27.07 16.43
C ARG A 47 -15.31 27.62 17.53
N ARG A 48 -16.62 27.36 17.43
CA ARG A 48 -17.64 27.71 18.45
C ARG A 48 -17.88 26.61 19.49
N ASN A 49 -17.00 25.63 19.60
CA ASN A 49 -17.12 24.48 20.50
C ASN A 49 -18.36 23.58 20.29
N THR A 50 -18.99 23.64 19.12
CA THR A 50 -20.16 22.80 18.80
C THR A 50 -19.78 21.47 18.16
N SER A 51 -20.48 20.41 18.55
CA SER A 51 -20.38 19.06 17.98
C SER A 51 -21.18 18.93 16.67
N HIS A 52 -20.93 19.83 15.72
CA HIS A 52 -21.65 19.95 14.45
C HIS A 52 -21.76 18.64 13.67
N ARG A 53 -20.73 17.79 13.70
CA ARG A 53 -20.73 16.48 13.02
C ARG A 53 -21.81 15.54 13.54
N ILE A 54 -22.02 15.52 14.85
CA ILE A 54 -23.06 14.70 15.48
C ILE A 54 -24.44 15.23 15.09
N ILE A 55 -24.62 16.55 15.15
CA ILE A 55 -25.88 17.22 14.81
C ILE A 55 -26.26 16.95 13.34
N ILE A 56 -25.31 17.15 12.41
CA ILE A 56 -25.52 16.90 10.97
C ILE A 56 -25.83 15.43 10.71
N THR A 57 -25.08 14.51 11.33
CA THR A 57 -25.32 13.07 11.18
C THR A 57 -26.71 12.68 11.68
N PHE A 58 -27.12 13.19 12.84
CA PHE A 58 -28.44 12.93 13.37
C PHE A 58 -29.54 13.50 12.46
N PHE A 59 -29.38 14.72 11.93
CA PHE A 59 -30.30 15.29 10.95
C PHE A 59 -30.43 14.43 9.69
N LEU A 60 -29.31 13.94 9.15
CA LEU A 60 -29.31 13.07 7.99
C LEU A 60 -29.98 11.72 8.28
N LEU A 61 -29.77 11.14 9.46
CA LEU A 61 -30.44 9.91 9.88
C LEU A 61 -31.95 10.10 10.03
N CYS A 62 -32.38 11.19 10.68
CA CYS A 62 -33.80 11.54 10.81
C CYS A 62 -34.46 11.79 9.44
N SER A 63 -33.76 12.48 8.53
CA SER A 63 -34.26 12.72 7.17
C SER A 63 -34.33 11.41 6.38
N SER A 64 -33.31 10.56 6.51
CA SER A 64 -33.26 9.25 5.85
C SER A 64 -34.43 8.36 6.26
N ILE A 65 -34.73 8.22 7.55
CA ILE A 65 -35.83 7.35 8.00
C ILE A 65 -37.20 7.90 7.59
N LEU A 66 -37.36 9.22 7.51
CA LEU A 66 -38.58 9.84 7.01
C LEU A 66 -38.80 9.55 5.52
N LEU A 67 -37.74 9.63 4.70
CA LEU A 67 -37.80 9.29 3.28
C LEU A 67 -38.07 7.80 3.05
N VAL A 68 -37.40 6.93 3.80
CA VAL A 68 -37.55 5.46 3.70
C VAL A 68 -38.94 5.00 4.11
N THR A 69 -39.52 5.61 5.14
CA THR A 69 -40.91 5.33 5.58
C THR A 69 -41.97 6.11 4.78
N LYS A 70 -41.55 6.92 3.79
CA LYS A 70 -42.43 7.80 2.98
C LYS A 70 -43.34 8.71 3.83
N GLY A 71 -42.88 9.09 5.03
CA GLY A 71 -43.66 9.88 5.98
C GLY A 71 -44.79 9.13 6.69
N SER A 72 -44.82 7.78 6.63
CA SER A 72 -45.79 6.98 7.40
C SER A 72 -45.53 7.11 8.90
N LEU A 73 -46.41 7.86 9.58
CA LEU A 73 -46.34 8.04 11.04
C LEU A 73 -46.50 6.71 11.79
N LEU A 74 -47.33 5.80 11.27
CA LEU A 74 -47.60 4.51 11.91
C LEU A 74 -46.35 3.62 11.92
N SER A 75 -45.65 3.56 10.79
CA SER A 75 -44.42 2.78 10.66
C SER A 75 -43.27 3.38 11.49
N LEU A 76 -43.16 4.71 11.52
CA LEU A 76 -42.14 5.39 12.33
C LEU A 76 -42.39 5.18 13.84
N ALA A 77 -43.65 5.24 14.27
CA ALA A 77 -44.04 4.91 15.64
C ALA A 77 -43.75 3.44 15.97
N GLY A 78 -43.98 2.51 15.04
CA GLY A 78 -43.63 1.11 15.19
C GLY A 78 -42.11 0.89 15.38
N VAL A 79 -41.27 1.55 14.59
CA VAL A 79 -39.80 1.48 14.73
C VAL A 79 -39.34 2.06 16.07
N TYR A 80 -39.92 3.18 16.50
CA TYR A 80 -39.66 3.78 17.81
C TYR A 80 -40.02 2.81 18.95
N THR A 81 -41.20 2.18 18.88
CA THR A 81 -41.67 1.20 19.87
C THR A 81 -40.72 0.01 19.98
N ILE A 82 -40.29 -0.57 18.86
CA ILE A 82 -39.31 -1.69 18.85
C ILE A 82 -37.99 -1.24 19.49
N SER A 83 -37.47 -0.09 19.09
CA SER A 83 -36.21 0.43 19.62
C SER A 83 -36.26 0.68 21.13
N PHE A 84 -37.33 1.33 21.60
CA PHE A 84 -37.51 1.68 23.00
C PHE A 84 -37.73 0.44 23.87
N LEU A 85 -38.63 -0.47 23.47
CA LEU A 85 -38.86 -1.72 24.19
C LEU A 85 -37.64 -2.63 24.19
N GLY A 86 -36.87 -2.65 23.10
CA GLY A 86 -35.60 -3.37 23.01
C GLY A 86 -34.59 -2.86 24.03
N VAL A 87 -34.39 -1.55 24.13
CA VAL A 87 -33.49 -0.94 25.14
C VAL A 87 -34.00 -1.20 26.57
N MET A 88 -35.30 -1.12 26.82
CA MET A 88 -35.88 -1.43 28.13
C MET A 88 -35.69 -2.90 28.52
N THR A 89 -35.80 -3.81 27.56
CA THR A 89 -35.52 -5.24 27.73
C THR A 89 -34.04 -5.45 28.11
N LEU A 90 -33.12 -4.80 27.38
CA LEU A 90 -31.68 -4.82 27.68
C LEU A 90 -31.35 -4.23 29.06
N PHE A 91 -32.07 -3.21 29.53
CA PHE A 91 -31.93 -2.71 30.90
C PHE A 91 -32.35 -3.75 31.95
N GLY A 92 -33.42 -4.51 31.69
CA GLY A 92 -33.80 -5.63 32.53
C GLY A 92 -32.69 -6.67 32.63
N PHE A 93 -32.13 -7.11 31.50
CA PHE A 93 -30.98 -8.02 31.47
C PHE A 93 -29.74 -7.44 32.17
N SER A 94 -29.46 -6.15 31.97
CA SER A 94 -28.34 -5.45 32.63
C SER A 94 -28.51 -5.45 34.15
N ASN A 95 -29.75 -5.29 34.66
CA ASN A 95 -30.02 -5.36 36.09
C ASN A 95 -29.72 -6.75 36.66
N ILE A 96 -30.15 -7.81 35.96
CA ILE A 96 -29.83 -9.21 36.31
C ILE A 96 -28.32 -9.42 36.34
N LEU A 97 -27.61 -9.00 35.30
CA LEU A 97 -26.16 -9.16 35.20
C LEU A 97 -25.43 -8.44 36.35
N LEU A 98 -25.82 -7.21 36.67
CA LEU A 98 -25.27 -6.46 37.80
C LEU A 98 -25.58 -7.14 39.13
N LYS A 99 -26.77 -7.70 39.32
CA LYS A 99 -27.17 -8.40 40.55
C LYS A 99 -26.42 -9.72 40.74
N THR A 100 -26.01 -10.39 39.67
CA THR A 100 -25.24 -11.64 39.72
C THR A 100 -23.75 -11.39 39.85
N ARG A 101 -23.18 -10.51 39.02
CA ARG A 101 -21.73 -10.32 38.88
C ARG A 101 -21.14 -9.20 39.73
N ARG A 102 -21.95 -8.23 40.20
CA ARG A 102 -21.47 -7.04 40.93
C ARG A 102 -22.43 -6.65 42.07
N LYS A 103 -22.53 -7.54 43.08
CA LYS A 103 -23.43 -7.39 44.24
C LYS A 103 -23.06 -6.24 45.18
N GLU A 104 -21.78 -5.88 45.24
CA GLU A 104 -21.23 -4.90 46.19
C GLU A 104 -21.44 -3.43 45.79
N LEU A 105 -21.89 -3.17 44.55
CA LEU A 105 -22.15 -1.81 44.10
C LEU A 105 -23.25 -1.16 44.97
N LYS A 106 -22.97 0.05 45.47
CA LYS A 106 -23.94 0.86 46.23
C LYS A 106 -25.17 1.14 45.36
N ARG A 107 -26.36 0.79 45.86
CA ARG A 107 -27.65 1.03 45.19
C ARG A 107 -28.60 1.72 46.15
N THR A 108 -29.23 2.80 45.69
CA THR A 108 -30.29 3.49 46.42
C THR A 108 -31.59 2.68 46.43
N TYR A 109 -31.87 1.95 45.36
CA TYR A 109 -33.05 1.10 45.21
C TYR A 109 -32.68 -0.27 44.65
N ARG A 110 -33.33 -1.33 45.14
CA ARG A 110 -33.13 -2.72 44.68
C ARG A 110 -34.45 -3.30 44.21
N ALA A 111 -34.56 -3.60 42.91
CA ALA A 111 -35.73 -4.28 42.37
C ALA A 111 -35.74 -5.78 42.73
N GLY A 112 -36.93 -6.30 43.02
CA GLY A 112 -37.17 -7.72 43.23
C GLY A 112 -36.89 -8.52 41.95
N TRP A 113 -36.48 -9.78 42.09
CA TRP A 113 -36.24 -10.67 40.94
C TRP A 113 -37.50 -10.84 40.09
N LEU A 114 -38.65 -11.02 40.74
CA LEU A 114 -39.94 -11.17 40.09
C LEU A 114 -40.31 -9.92 39.26
N THR A 115 -40.11 -8.71 39.81
CA THR A 115 -40.39 -7.45 39.12
C THR A 115 -39.59 -7.32 37.83
N ILE A 116 -38.31 -7.70 37.85
CA ILE A 116 -37.44 -7.63 36.68
C ILE A 116 -37.88 -8.64 35.62
N ILE A 117 -38.22 -9.87 36.01
CA ILE A 117 -38.69 -10.91 35.09
C ILE A 117 -40.01 -10.49 34.43
N ILE A 118 -40.97 -9.99 35.22
CA ILE A 118 -42.25 -9.48 34.70
C ILE A 118 -42.01 -8.32 33.73
N ALA A 119 -41.10 -7.39 34.06
CA ALA A 119 -40.78 -6.26 33.17
C ALA A 119 -40.17 -6.73 31.84
N ILE A 120 -39.24 -7.68 31.86
CA ILE A 120 -38.64 -8.26 30.64
C ILE A 120 -39.70 -8.98 29.80
N LEU A 121 -40.58 -9.77 30.43
CA LEU A 121 -41.66 -10.46 29.73
C LEU A 121 -42.64 -9.47 29.11
N ALA A 122 -43.10 -8.46 29.87
CA ALA A 122 -44.04 -7.46 29.38
C ALA A 122 -43.47 -6.65 28.20
N THR A 123 -42.21 -6.22 28.29
CA THR A 123 -41.53 -5.48 27.20
C THR A 123 -41.28 -6.35 25.98
N SER A 124 -40.92 -7.62 26.17
CA SER A 124 -40.74 -8.58 25.07
C SER A 124 -42.07 -8.87 24.35
N VAL A 125 -43.16 -9.08 25.10
CA VAL A 125 -44.51 -9.28 24.54
C VAL A 125 -44.95 -8.05 23.77
N GLY A 126 -44.74 -6.83 24.30
CA GLY A 126 -45.04 -5.59 23.58
C GLY A 126 -44.26 -5.45 22.28
N MET A 127 -42.97 -5.84 22.28
CA MET A 127 -42.14 -5.82 21.08
C MET A 127 -42.65 -6.83 20.04
N VAL A 128 -42.97 -8.06 20.44
CA VAL A 128 -43.54 -9.09 19.56
C VAL A 128 -44.90 -8.65 19.01
N GLY A 129 -45.77 -8.09 19.85
CA GLY A 129 -47.05 -7.54 19.42
C GLY A 129 -46.91 -6.47 18.34
N ASN A 130 -45.94 -5.56 18.49
CA ASN A 130 -45.66 -4.54 17.48
C ASN A 130 -45.18 -5.13 16.14
N VAL A 131 -44.41 -6.22 16.18
CA VAL A 131 -43.97 -6.94 14.97
C VAL A 131 -45.14 -7.67 14.29
N ILE A 132 -46.06 -8.24 15.07
CA ILE A 132 -47.26 -8.91 14.53
C ILE A 132 -48.19 -7.91 13.84
N ILE A 133 -48.37 -6.71 14.41
CA ILE A 133 -49.21 -5.66 13.82
C ILE A 133 -48.71 -5.28 12.42
N ASP A 134 -47.41 -5.04 12.28
CA ASP A 134 -46.80 -4.76 10.99
C ASP A 134 -45.32 -5.20 10.98
N HIS A 135 -45.04 -6.21 10.15
CA HIS A 135 -43.71 -6.79 10.00
C HIS A 135 -42.72 -5.82 9.34
N TYR A 136 -43.20 -4.83 8.58
CA TYR A 136 -42.35 -3.79 7.98
C TYR A 136 -41.67 -2.95 9.06
N ASN A 137 -42.26 -2.79 10.25
CA ASN A 137 -41.63 -2.11 11.38
C ASN A 137 -40.29 -2.74 11.77
N LEU A 138 -40.23 -4.09 11.78
CA LEU A 138 -39.01 -4.82 12.09
C LEU A 138 -37.97 -4.66 10.98
N LEU A 139 -38.40 -4.68 9.71
CA LEU A 139 -37.51 -4.51 8.57
C LEU A 139 -36.84 -3.13 8.58
N TYR A 140 -37.62 -2.06 8.80
CA TYR A 140 -37.08 -0.71 8.93
C TYR A 140 -36.12 -0.61 10.13
N PHE A 141 -36.47 -1.19 11.28
CA PHE A 141 -35.57 -1.23 12.43
C PHE A 141 -34.24 -1.92 12.09
N MET A 142 -34.29 -3.11 11.47
CA MET A 142 -33.10 -3.89 11.12
C MET A 142 -32.20 -3.16 10.11
N GLN A 143 -32.79 -2.43 9.17
CA GLN A 143 -32.06 -1.64 8.17
C GLN A 143 -31.16 -0.57 8.81
N TYR A 144 -31.55 0.01 9.96
CA TYR A 144 -30.70 0.96 10.69
C TYR A 144 -29.86 0.29 11.77
N PHE A 145 -30.39 -0.77 12.40
CA PHE A 145 -29.71 -1.47 13.49
C PHE A 145 -28.46 -2.22 13.00
N ILE A 146 -28.55 -2.98 11.89
CA ILE A 146 -27.44 -3.78 11.37
C ILE A 146 -26.22 -2.91 11.02
N PRO A 147 -26.35 -1.82 10.20
CA PRO A 147 -25.21 -0.96 9.91
C PRO A 147 -24.63 -0.29 11.15
N THR A 148 -25.47 0.08 12.12
CA THR A 148 -25.02 0.69 13.37
C THR A 148 -24.19 -0.28 14.21
N VAL A 149 -24.66 -1.53 14.38
CA VAL A 149 -23.90 -2.58 15.08
C VAL A 149 -22.62 -2.92 14.33
N LEU A 150 -22.67 -3.01 13.00
CA LEU A 150 -21.49 -3.25 12.18
C LEU A 150 -20.43 -2.17 12.40
N LEU A 151 -20.81 -0.89 12.41
CA LEU A 151 -19.91 0.22 12.70
C LEU A 151 -19.27 0.07 14.08
N VAL A 152 -20.04 -0.29 15.10
CA VAL A 152 -19.53 -0.52 16.47
C VAL A 152 -18.57 -1.72 16.50
N VAL A 153 -18.89 -2.82 15.82
CA VAL A 153 -18.02 -4.01 15.71
C VAL A 153 -16.71 -3.67 15.00
N LEU A 154 -16.76 -2.88 13.92
CA LEU A 154 -15.56 -2.40 13.23
C LEU A 154 -14.69 -1.54 14.14
N MET A 155 -15.30 -0.67 14.97
CA MET A 155 -14.57 0.09 15.98
C MET A 155 -13.96 -0.80 17.06
N TYR A 156 -14.69 -1.81 17.53
CA TYR A 156 -14.19 -2.79 18.49
C TYR A 156 -13.00 -3.59 17.94
N LEU A 157 -13.08 -4.02 16.67
CA LEU A 157 -12.04 -4.80 15.97
C LEU A 157 -10.98 -3.95 15.27
N ARG A 158 -10.93 -2.63 15.50
CA ARG A 158 -10.00 -1.74 14.77
C ARG A 158 -8.52 -2.13 14.93
N ILE A 159 -8.10 -2.54 16.13
CA ILE A 159 -6.70 -2.91 16.41
C ILE A 159 -6.30 -4.19 15.66
N PRO A 160 -7.04 -5.31 15.75
CA PRO A 160 -6.70 -6.49 14.96
C PRO A 160 -6.73 -6.19 13.45
N ILE A 161 -7.67 -5.39 12.96
CA ILE A 161 -7.69 -4.94 11.55
C ILE A 161 -6.38 -4.24 11.17
N TYR A 162 -5.96 -3.23 11.93
CA TYR A 162 -4.71 -2.51 11.64
C TYR A 162 -3.48 -3.41 11.71
N ARG A 163 -3.44 -4.35 12.66
CA ARG A 163 -2.35 -5.34 12.75
C ARG A 163 -2.30 -6.24 11.52
N THR A 164 -3.45 -6.74 11.05
CA THR A 164 -3.52 -7.56 9.83
C THR A 164 -3.07 -6.77 8.60
N ILE A 165 -3.50 -5.51 8.46
CA ILE A 165 -3.05 -4.63 7.37
C ILE A 165 -1.53 -4.47 7.40
N LEU A 166 -0.95 -4.20 8.57
CA LEU A 166 0.49 -4.05 8.72
C LEU A 166 1.25 -5.33 8.34
N GLN A 167 0.75 -6.50 8.74
CA GLN A 167 1.35 -7.79 8.39
C GLN A 167 1.34 -8.03 6.87
N VAL A 168 0.24 -7.70 6.20
CA VAL A 168 0.15 -7.79 4.73
C VAL A 168 1.15 -6.85 4.06
N LEU A 169 1.25 -5.60 4.53
CA LEU A 169 2.21 -4.63 3.98
C LEU A 169 3.66 -5.09 4.18
N ASN A 170 4.01 -5.62 5.36
CA ASN A 170 5.35 -6.14 5.62
C ASN A 170 5.68 -7.35 4.75
N ASN A 171 4.73 -8.27 4.55
CA ASN A 171 4.92 -9.42 3.67
C ASN A 171 5.13 -9.01 2.20
N LEU A 172 4.38 -8.00 1.73
CA LEU A 172 4.56 -7.44 0.40
C LEU A 172 5.94 -6.78 0.26
N MET A 173 6.36 -5.99 1.25
CA MET A 173 7.67 -5.34 1.26
C MET A 173 8.82 -6.36 1.25
N GLY A 174 8.68 -7.47 1.98
CA GLY A 174 9.63 -8.58 1.93
C GLY A 174 9.79 -9.17 0.52
N ARG A 175 8.68 -9.34 -0.22
CA ARG A 175 8.74 -9.78 -1.63
C ARG A 175 9.41 -8.77 -2.53
N PHE A 176 9.14 -7.48 -2.36
CA PHE A 176 9.80 -6.41 -3.12
C PHE A 176 11.31 -6.38 -2.90
N LEU A 177 11.78 -6.63 -1.67
CA LEU A 177 13.21 -6.69 -1.35
C LEU A 177 13.91 -7.84 -2.08
N VAL A 178 13.31 -9.03 -2.14
CA VAL A 178 13.85 -10.16 -2.90
C VAL A 178 13.92 -9.82 -4.39
N TRP A 179 12.86 -9.20 -4.91
CA TRP A 179 12.82 -8.79 -6.31
C TRP A 179 13.91 -7.76 -6.65
N ARG A 180 14.16 -6.82 -5.74
CA ARG A 180 15.27 -5.86 -5.85
C ARG A 180 16.62 -6.56 -5.97
N THR A 181 16.90 -7.57 -5.13
CA THR A 181 18.16 -8.32 -5.20
C THR A 181 18.30 -9.06 -6.53
N ILE A 182 17.25 -9.73 -7.00
CA ILE A 182 17.26 -10.43 -8.29
C ILE A 182 17.58 -9.48 -9.46
N VAL A 183 16.98 -8.28 -9.45
CA VAL A 183 17.23 -7.26 -10.48
C VAL A 183 18.68 -6.78 -10.43
N ILE A 184 19.22 -6.51 -9.24
CA ILE A 184 20.62 -6.11 -9.06
C ILE A 184 21.56 -7.20 -9.56
N ASP A 185 21.38 -8.45 -9.14
CA ASP A 185 22.24 -9.56 -9.55
C ASP A 185 22.22 -9.76 -11.08
N ARG A 186 21.05 -9.61 -11.69
CA ARG A 186 20.91 -9.68 -13.15
C ARG A 186 21.65 -8.53 -13.85
N ILE A 187 21.55 -7.30 -13.35
CA ILE A 187 22.32 -6.16 -13.89
C ILE A 187 23.83 -6.44 -13.76
N THR A 188 24.29 -6.87 -12.59
CA THR A 188 25.70 -7.18 -12.34
C THR A 188 26.21 -8.24 -13.32
N SER A 189 25.46 -9.33 -13.50
CA SER A 189 25.82 -10.42 -14.43
C SER A 189 25.98 -9.99 -15.88
N LEU A 190 25.24 -8.95 -16.31
CA LEU A 190 25.37 -8.38 -17.65
C LEU A 190 26.60 -7.46 -17.76
N THR A 191 26.89 -6.68 -16.72
CA THR A 191 28.02 -5.73 -16.73
C THR A 191 29.39 -6.39 -16.55
N GLU A 192 29.46 -7.55 -15.89
CA GLU A 192 30.71 -8.29 -15.63
C GLU A 192 31.20 -9.12 -16.82
N GLN A 193 30.41 -9.27 -17.88
CA GLN A 193 30.85 -9.96 -19.11
C GLN A 193 32.09 -9.25 -19.66
N ARG A 194 33.18 -10.00 -19.86
CA ARG A 194 34.42 -9.46 -20.40
C ARG A 194 34.31 -9.27 -21.90
N VAL A 195 34.82 -8.15 -22.38
CA VAL A 195 35.06 -7.92 -23.81
C VAL A 195 36.56 -7.84 -24.06
N VAL A 196 37.00 -8.28 -25.23
CA VAL A 196 38.41 -8.22 -25.61
C VAL A 196 38.59 -7.16 -26.69
N LEU A 197 39.55 -6.27 -26.51
CA LEU A 197 39.91 -5.22 -27.46
C LEU A 197 41.33 -5.43 -27.95
N PHE A 198 41.50 -5.73 -29.23
CA PHE A 198 42.82 -5.79 -29.85
C PHE A 198 43.31 -4.38 -30.19
N VAL A 199 44.55 -4.09 -29.79
CA VAL A 199 45.17 -2.78 -30.00
C VAL A 199 46.51 -2.91 -30.68
N ARG A 200 46.76 -2.02 -31.63
CA ARG A 200 48.01 -1.91 -32.38
C ARG A 200 48.64 -0.56 -32.06
N GLY A 201 49.69 -0.57 -31.23
CA GLY A 201 50.37 0.62 -30.74
C GLY A 201 49.57 1.39 -29.69
N GLY A 202 50.18 2.46 -29.18
CA GLY A 202 49.65 3.31 -28.09
C GLY A 202 49.00 4.62 -28.54
N ASP A 203 48.33 4.67 -29.71
CA ASP A 203 47.64 5.89 -30.14
C ASP A 203 46.40 6.15 -29.27
N LEU A 204 46.51 7.18 -28.42
CA LEU A 204 45.44 7.62 -27.52
C LEU A 204 44.13 7.92 -28.26
N ARG A 205 44.16 8.43 -29.50
CA ARG A 205 42.92 8.76 -30.24
C ARG A 205 42.13 7.51 -30.62
N ARG A 206 42.84 6.45 -31.04
CA ARG A 206 42.22 5.17 -31.40
C ARG A 206 41.67 4.46 -30.18
N LEU A 207 42.46 4.42 -29.10
CA LEU A 207 42.02 3.84 -27.82
C LEU A 207 40.83 4.61 -27.23
N HIS A 208 40.83 5.94 -27.28
CA HIS A 208 39.70 6.76 -26.86
C HIS A 208 38.44 6.45 -27.67
N THR A 209 38.55 6.33 -28.99
CA THR A 209 37.40 5.98 -29.87
C THR A 209 36.87 4.60 -29.52
N ALA A 210 37.76 3.63 -29.29
CA ALA A 210 37.40 2.27 -28.89
C ALA A 210 36.67 2.24 -27.54
N PHE A 211 37.20 2.92 -26.52
CA PHE A 211 36.59 3.00 -25.20
C PHE A 211 35.22 3.69 -25.26
N ASN A 212 35.12 4.78 -26.00
CA ASN A 212 33.86 5.49 -26.21
C ASN A 212 32.83 4.60 -26.91
N TYR A 213 33.25 3.78 -27.88
CA TYR A 213 32.36 2.79 -28.50
C TYR A 213 31.85 1.78 -27.46
N ILE A 214 32.74 1.17 -26.68
CA ILE A 214 32.38 0.16 -25.67
C ILE A 214 31.40 0.75 -24.64
N VAL A 215 31.68 1.97 -24.17
CA VAL A 215 30.84 2.67 -23.18
C VAL A 215 29.42 2.92 -23.67
N ASN A 216 29.27 3.29 -24.94
CA ASN A 216 28.00 3.73 -25.51
C ASN A 216 27.19 2.58 -26.13
N ASN A 217 27.85 1.52 -26.58
CA ASN A 217 27.21 0.47 -27.37
C ASN A 217 27.25 -0.91 -26.71
N GLU A 218 28.10 -1.13 -25.71
CA GLU A 218 28.22 -2.44 -25.04
C GLU A 218 27.78 -2.35 -23.57
N SER A 219 27.11 -3.40 -23.11
CA SER A 219 26.66 -3.51 -21.70
C SER A 219 27.82 -3.82 -20.75
N SER A 220 28.89 -4.40 -21.28
CA SER A 220 30.09 -4.82 -20.55
C SER A 220 30.92 -3.64 -20.07
N ARG A 221 31.37 -3.73 -18.81
CA ARG A 221 32.26 -2.74 -18.19
C ARG A 221 33.63 -3.31 -17.85
N SER A 222 33.92 -4.55 -18.22
CA SER A 222 35.23 -5.18 -18.09
C SER A 222 35.85 -5.40 -19.47
N VAL A 223 36.98 -4.73 -19.72
CA VAL A 223 37.67 -4.74 -21.02
C VAL A 223 39.05 -5.37 -20.84
N VAL A 224 39.37 -6.39 -21.63
CA VAL A 224 40.72 -6.95 -21.74
C VAL A 224 41.37 -6.35 -22.98
N ILE A 225 42.45 -5.62 -22.78
CA ILE A 225 43.18 -4.94 -23.85
C ILE A 225 44.33 -5.84 -24.25
N PHE A 226 44.24 -6.35 -25.47
CA PHE A 226 45.13 -7.38 -25.97
C PHE A 226 46.05 -6.80 -27.05
N HIS A 227 47.35 -6.85 -26.79
CA HIS A 227 48.37 -6.36 -27.72
C HIS A 227 49.24 -7.52 -28.22
N LEU A 228 49.49 -7.55 -29.53
CA LEU A 228 50.37 -8.53 -30.17
C LEU A 228 51.61 -7.84 -30.73
N TYR A 229 52.79 -8.36 -30.41
CA TYR A 229 54.06 -7.88 -30.95
C TYR A 229 54.81 -9.00 -31.70
N PRO A 230 55.37 -8.72 -32.89
CA PRO A 230 56.02 -9.73 -33.72
C PRO A 230 57.48 -10.02 -33.36
N ASN A 231 58.20 -9.11 -32.69
CA ASN A 231 59.59 -9.28 -32.29
C ASN A 231 59.82 -8.77 -30.85
N PRO A 232 60.57 -9.48 -30.00
CA PRO A 232 60.94 -9.00 -28.67
C PRO A 232 61.87 -7.78 -28.79
N GLY A 233 61.36 -6.59 -28.43
CA GLY A 233 62.07 -5.31 -28.52
C GLY A 233 61.36 -4.21 -29.31
N GLN A 234 60.27 -4.53 -30.03
CA GLN A 234 59.34 -3.58 -30.67
C GLN A 234 58.01 -3.49 -29.94
N SER A 235 58.02 -3.61 -28.61
CA SER A 235 56.81 -3.58 -27.83
C SER A 235 56.41 -2.14 -27.53
N ASP A 236 55.29 -1.68 -28.10
CA ASP A 236 54.68 -0.37 -27.80
C ASP A 236 54.00 -0.36 -26.42
N GLU A 237 54.38 -1.28 -25.53
CA GLU A 237 53.79 -1.51 -24.22
C GLU A 237 53.79 -0.27 -23.33
N GLU A 238 54.89 0.49 -23.29
CA GLU A 238 54.99 1.70 -22.47
C GLU A 238 54.03 2.79 -22.97
N GLY A 239 53.93 2.98 -24.30
CA GLY A 239 53.03 3.95 -24.90
C GLY A 239 51.55 3.58 -24.72
N ILE A 240 51.23 2.28 -24.78
CA ILE A 240 49.88 1.79 -24.49
C ILE A 240 49.56 2.01 -23.02
N LYS A 241 50.41 1.58 -22.08
CA LYS A 241 50.18 1.75 -20.64
C LYS A 241 49.95 3.21 -20.25
N HIS A 242 50.79 4.13 -20.73
CA HIS A 242 50.61 5.57 -20.49
C HIS A 242 49.28 6.09 -21.05
N SER A 243 48.87 5.63 -22.23
CA SER A 243 47.57 5.99 -22.81
C SER A 243 46.39 5.39 -22.03
N LEU A 244 46.56 4.19 -21.46
CA LEU A 244 45.55 3.55 -20.62
C LEU A 244 45.35 4.26 -19.29
N GLU A 245 46.42 4.74 -18.66
CA GLU A 245 46.33 5.55 -17.42
C GLU A 245 45.44 6.78 -17.64
N ALA A 246 45.67 7.53 -18.74
CA ALA A 246 44.84 8.66 -19.09
C ALA A 246 43.38 8.27 -19.39
N LEU A 247 43.14 7.10 -19.99
CA LEU A 247 41.79 6.63 -20.31
C LEU A 247 41.04 6.08 -19.09
N GLU A 248 41.74 5.54 -18.09
CA GLU A 248 41.13 5.13 -16.82
C GLU A 248 40.61 6.33 -16.03
N GLU A 249 41.27 7.50 -16.12
CA GLU A 249 40.74 8.75 -15.57
C GLU A 249 39.52 9.27 -16.33
N ILE A 250 39.52 9.17 -17.67
CA ILE A 250 38.42 9.65 -18.52
C ILE A 250 37.20 8.71 -18.45
N PHE A 251 37.43 7.40 -18.32
CA PHE A 251 36.40 6.36 -18.31
C PHE A 251 36.45 5.48 -17.04
N PRO A 252 36.21 6.04 -15.84
CA PRO A 252 36.37 5.34 -14.56
C PRO A 252 35.39 4.16 -14.37
N MET A 253 34.36 4.08 -15.21
CA MET A 253 33.39 2.98 -15.24
C MET A 253 33.89 1.74 -15.98
N LEU A 254 34.97 1.82 -16.76
CA LEU A 254 35.56 0.67 -17.44
C LEU A 254 36.72 0.09 -16.61
N ARG A 255 36.68 -1.21 -16.36
CA ARG A 255 37.80 -1.96 -15.77
C ARG A 255 38.65 -2.54 -16.89
N ALA A 256 39.72 -1.84 -17.25
CA ALA A 256 40.68 -2.28 -18.24
C ALA A 256 41.70 -3.26 -17.63
N LYS A 257 42.05 -4.32 -18.36
CA LYS A 257 43.17 -5.21 -18.03
C LYS A 257 44.05 -5.36 -19.26
N PHE A 258 45.30 -4.94 -19.17
CA PHE A 258 46.26 -5.04 -20.26
C PHE A 258 46.95 -6.41 -20.31
N VAL A 259 47.06 -6.99 -21.51
CA VAL A 259 47.74 -8.25 -21.80
C VAL A 259 48.52 -8.10 -23.10
N ALA A 260 49.82 -8.37 -23.07
CA ALA A 260 50.69 -8.35 -24.25
C ALA A 260 51.23 -9.76 -24.53
N ARG A 261 51.30 -10.15 -25.81
CA ARG A 261 51.88 -11.43 -26.25
C ARG A 261 52.67 -11.32 -27.54
N GLU A 262 53.67 -12.18 -27.65
CA GLU A 262 54.38 -12.40 -28.89
C GLU A 262 53.48 -13.14 -29.89
N GLY A 263 53.37 -12.63 -31.12
CA GLY A 263 52.60 -13.27 -32.17
C GLY A 263 52.14 -12.33 -33.28
N LYS A 264 51.55 -12.92 -34.33
CA LYS A 264 50.90 -12.18 -35.42
C LYS A 264 49.39 -12.31 -35.31
N PHE A 265 48.68 -11.20 -35.53
CA PHE A 265 47.22 -11.19 -35.53
C PHE A 265 46.66 -12.05 -36.68
N GLY A 266 45.69 -12.91 -36.38
CA GLY A 266 45.04 -13.81 -37.34
C GLY A 266 43.92 -14.64 -36.70
N PRO A 267 43.21 -15.47 -37.49
CA PRO A 267 42.04 -16.23 -37.03
C PRO A 267 42.35 -17.16 -35.85
N GLU A 268 43.50 -17.83 -35.91
CA GLU A 268 43.95 -18.77 -34.87
C GLU A 268 44.12 -18.09 -33.50
N ILE A 269 44.63 -16.86 -33.49
CA ILE A 269 44.80 -16.09 -32.25
C ILE A 269 43.45 -15.60 -31.72
N VAL A 270 42.53 -15.20 -32.59
CA VAL A 270 41.17 -14.81 -32.18
C VAL A 270 40.46 -15.98 -31.50
N GLU A 271 40.56 -17.19 -32.07
CA GLU A 271 39.98 -18.39 -31.46
C GLU A 271 40.67 -18.76 -30.13
N ALA A 272 42.00 -18.67 -30.07
CA ALA A 272 42.76 -18.93 -28.85
C ALA A 272 42.37 -17.96 -27.71
N VAL A 273 42.23 -16.66 -28.02
CA VAL A 273 41.81 -15.62 -27.08
C VAL A 273 40.35 -15.81 -26.65
N SER A 274 39.47 -16.18 -27.58
CA SER A 274 38.07 -16.49 -27.26
C SER A 274 37.96 -17.63 -26.23
N LYS A 275 38.72 -18.72 -26.43
CA LYS A 275 38.75 -19.86 -25.50
C LYS A 275 39.40 -19.52 -24.16
N GLU A 276 40.50 -18.79 -24.18
CA GLU A 276 41.24 -18.44 -22.96
C GLU A 276 40.44 -17.53 -22.04
N PHE A 277 39.87 -16.46 -22.58
CA PHE A 277 39.14 -15.49 -21.77
C PHE A 277 37.66 -15.87 -21.58
N GLY A 278 37.20 -16.95 -22.22
CA GLY A 278 35.81 -17.41 -22.19
C GLY A 278 34.85 -16.39 -22.81
N VAL A 279 35.32 -15.62 -23.79
CA VAL A 279 34.58 -14.52 -24.43
C VAL A 279 34.14 -14.98 -25.82
N PRO A 280 32.85 -14.92 -26.17
CA PRO A 280 32.42 -15.26 -27.53
C PRO A 280 33.06 -14.30 -28.55
N THR A 281 33.29 -14.77 -29.77
CA THR A 281 33.99 -14.00 -30.81
C THR A 281 33.32 -12.66 -31.15
N ASN A 282 32.00 -12.54 -30.95
CA ASN A 282 31.24 -11.31 -31.14
C ASN A 282 31.53 -10.21 -30.08
N ASN A 283 32.16 -10.55 -28.97
CA ASN A 283 32.60 -9.65 -27.91
C ASN A 283 34.12 -9.37 -28.00
N ILE A 284 34.72 -9.74 -29.13
CA ILE A 284 36.08 -9.38 -29.51
C ILE A 284 36.00 -8.21 -30.50
N PHE A 285 36.74 -7.17 -30.19
CA PHE A 285 36.78 -5.91 -30.89
C PHE A 285 38.15 -5.68 -31.51
N ILE A 286 38.18 -5.23 -32.75
CA ILE A 286 39.41 -4.93 -33.49
C ILE A 286 39.30 -3.57 -34.18
N GLY A 287 40.46 -3.00 -34.52
CA GLY A 287 40.53 -1.93 -35.51
C GLY A 287 40.35 -2.46 -36.94
N ALA A 288 40.02 -1.59 -37.88
CA ALA A 288 39.83 -1.94 -39.28
C ALA A 288 41.09 -2.60 -39.87
N PRO A 289 40.99 -3.84 -40.39
CA PRO A 289 42.15 -4.53 -40.96
C PRO A 289 42.63 -3.81 -42.23
N GLU A 290 43.94 -3.62 -42.36
CA GLU A 290 44.58 -3.04 -43.54
C GLU A 290 44.62 -4.06 -44.71
N GLU A 291 44.66 -3.59 -45.96
CA GLU A 291 44.71 -4.44 -47.17
C GLU A 291 45.88 -5.44 -47.22
N LYS A 292 46.87 -5.29 -46.34
CA LYS A 292 48.09 -6.11 -46.28
C LYS A 292 47.89 -7.46 -45.56
N HIS A 293 46.71 -7.71 -44.98
CA HIS A 293 46.43 -8.96 -44.28
C HIS A 293 45.98 -10.07 -45.25
N ALA A 294 46.45 -11.29 -45.01
CA ALA A 294 46.16 -12.46 -45.85
C ALA A 294 44.79 -13.12 -45.56
N PHE A 295 44.00 -12.56 -44.65
CA PHE A 295 42.70 -13.09 -44.21
C PHE A 295 41.59 -12.05 -44.42
N SER A 296 40.38 -12.52 -44.68
CA SER A 296 39.17 -11.70 -44.78
C SER A 296 38.49 -11.53 -43.41
N ILE A 297 37.61 -10.54 -43.27
CA ILE A 297 36.81 -10.34 -42.04
C ILE A 297 35.93 -11.57 -41.73
N GLN A 298 35.51 -12.30 -42.76
CA GLN A 298 34.71 -13.52 -42.62
C GLN A 298 35.50 -14.64 -41.94
N ASP A 299 36.81 -14.72 -42.18
CA ASP A 299 37.70 -15.72 -41.59
C ASP A 299 37.93 -15.51 -40.09
N LEU A 300 37.62 -14.32 -39.55
CA LEU A 300 37.77 -13.99 -38.13
C LEU A 300 36.57 -14.44 -37.27
N GLY A 301 35.55 -15.09 -37.85
CA GLY A 301 34.52 -15.79 -37.08
C GLY A 301 33.58 -14.89 -36.26
N GLY A 302 33.28 -13.67 -36.75
CA GLY A 302 32.27 -12.78 -36.15
C GLY A 302 32.78 -11.69 -35.21
N VAL A 303 34.09 -11.41 -35.25
CA VAL A 303 34.72 -10.26 -34.58
C VAL A 303 34.12 -8.93 -35.06
N ARG A 304 33.99 -7.95 -34.17
CA ARG A 304 33.44 -6.61 -34.48
C ARG A 304 34.56 -5.60 -34.72
N VAL A 305 34.47 -4.89 -35.85
CA VAL A 305 35.37 -3.78 -36.19
C VAL A 305 34.80 -2.48 -35.66
N ILE A 306 35.56 -1.71 -34.87
CA ILE A 306 35.00 -0.55 -34.15
C ILE A 306 35.76 0.78 -34.33
N PHE A 307 36.93 0.80 -34.99
CA PHE A 307 37.64 2.03 -35.38
C PHE A 307 38.70 1.76 -36.45
#